data_AF-A0A938MQB5-F1
#
_entry.id   AF-A0A938MQB5-F1
#
_cell.length_a   1.000
_cell.length_b   1.000
_cell.length_c   1.000
_cell.angle_alpha   90.00
_cell.angle_beta   90.00
_cell.angle_gamma   90.00
#
_symmetry.space_group_name_H-M   'P 1'
#
loop_
_entity.id
_entity.type
_entity.pdbx_description
1 polymer ?
#
loop_
_entity_poly.entity_id
_entity_poly.type
_entity_poly.pdbx_seq_one_letter_code
_entity_poly.pdbx_strand_id
1 'polypeptide(L)'
;MRSTWVGLAAVVAAIGIVVGCDKGPTESVAKAGGTVTMNGEPVASARVTFHPVSGSRISHGTTDAMGKFTLSTFGVNDGALIGKHKVTVSKVEGADSTPKVDVEALRKGGVSAMPGYADQMGVGGKKAEQPKQLIPEKYSDKEQSTFEVEVTATGTNDFPIDLK
;
A
#
# COMPACT_ATOMS: atom_id res chain seq x y z
N MET A 1 -38.53 -36.66 -64.94
CA MET A 1 -37.70 -37.13 -63.82
C MET A 1 -38.45 -36.87 -62.52
N ARG A 2 -38.51 -37.87 -61.64
CA ARG A 2 -39.16 -37.85 -60.32
C ARG A 2 -38.07 -37.77 -59.26
N SER A 3 -38.40 -37.18 -58.10
CA SER A 3 -37.81 -37.40 -56.77
C SER A 3 -37.31 -36.13 -56.10
N THR A 4 -38.19 -35.57 -55.28
CA THR A 4 -37.93 -34.85 -54.03
C THR A 4 -36.83 -35.53 -53.20
N TRP A 5 -35.98 -34.78 -52.49
CA TRP A 5 -35.31 -35.24 -51.26
C TRP A 5 -35.24 -34.09 -50.25
N VAL A 6 -35.93 -34.31 -49.13
CA VAL A 6 -35.88 -33.53 -47.89
C VAL A 6 -34.66 -34.02 -47.10
N GLY A 7 -33.75 -33.12 -46.73
CA GLY A 7 -32.80 -33.31 -45.63
C GLY A 7 -32.82 -32.00 -44.84
N LEU A 8 -33.55 -31.91 -43.73
CA LEU A 8 -33.27 -32.44 -42.39
C LEU A 8 -31.90 -32.00 -41.83
N ALA A 9 -32.00 -31.09 -40.86
CA ALA A 9 -31.12 -30.87 -39.70
C ALA A 9 -29.70 -30.33 -39.94
N ALA A 10 -29.45 -29.11 -39.45
CA ALA A 10 -28.56 -28.94 -38.29
C ALA A 10 -28.69 -27.52 -37.72
N VAL A 11 -29.02 -27.50 -36.44
CA VAL A 11 -29.19 -26.36 -35.54
C VAL A 11 -27.92 -25.51 -35.49
N VAL A 12 -28.01 -24.24 -35.91
CA VAL A 12 -26.97 -23.22 -35.66
C VAL A 12 -27.60 -22.09 -34.86
N ALA A 13 -27.69 -22.30 -33.55
CA ALA A 13 -27.98 -21.24 -32.59
C ALA A 13 -27.16 -21.53 -31.33
N ALA A 14 -25.83 -21.45 -31.48
CA ALA A 14 -24.90 -21.41 -30.35
C ALA A 14 -25.06 -20.04 -29.66
N ILE A 15 -26.06 -19.94 -28.79
CA ILE A 15 -26.19 -18.86 -27.82
C ILE A 15 -25.09 -19.10 -26.78
N GLY A 16 -23.92 -18.51 -27.04
CA GLY A 16 -22.84 -18.40 -26.07
C GLY A 16 -23.27 -17.47 -24.95
N ILE A 17 -23.83 -18.05 -23.88
CA ILE A 17 -23.97 -17.38 -22.60
C ILE A 17 -22.56 -17.20 -22.06
N VAL A 18 -21.95 -16.05 -22.34
CA VAL A 18 -20.78 -15.58 -21.61
C VAL A 18 -21.30 -15.25 -20.21
N VAL A 19 -21.27 -16.24 -19.32
CA VAL A 19 -21.46 -16.01 -17.89
C VAL A 19 -20.26 -15.18 -17.46
N GLY A 20 -20.46 -13.86 -17.43
CA GLY A 20 -19.51 -12.92 -16.86
C GLY A 20 -19.18 -13.40 -15.46
N CYS A 21 -17.92 -13.74 -15.25
CA CYS A 21 -17.41 -14.05 -13.93
C CYS A 21 -17.31 -12.70 -13.19
N ASP A 22 -18.41 -12.28 -12.58
CA ASP A 22 -18.42 -11.19 -11.60
C ASP A 22 -17.55 -11.62 -10.42
N LYS A 23 -16.27 -11.31 -10.51
CA LYS A 23 -15.40 -11.24 -9.33
C LYS A 23 -16.01 -10.13 -8.48
N GLY A 24 -16.62 -10.50 -7.36
CA GLY A 24 -17.21 -9.57 -6.38
C GLY A 24 -16.23 -8.44 -6.03
N PRO A 25 -16.71 -7.35 -5.39
CA PRO A 25 -15.99 -6.09 -5.26
C PRO A 25 -14.57 -6.32 -4.74
N THR A 26 -13.65 -6.41 -5.68
CA THR A 26 -12.22 -6.48 -5.39
C THR A 26 -11.87 -5.02 -5.21
N GLU A 27 -11.57 -4.64 -3.96
CA GLU A 27 -11.07 -3.29 -3.66
C GLU A 27 -9.92 -3.04 -4.64
N SER A 28 -10.21 -2.22 -5.65
CA SER A 28 -9.34 -2.11 -6.81
C SER A 28 -8.22 -1.15 -6.46
N VAL A 29 -6.99 -1.60 -6.69
CA VAL A 29 -5.80 -0.77 -6.51
C VAL A 29 -5.38 -0.15 -7.83
N ALA A 30 -4.89 1.08 -7.75
CA ALA A 30 -4.19 1.73 -8.85
C ALA A 30 -2.79 2.12 -8.38
N LYS A 31 -1.82 2.06 -9.31
CA LYS A 31 -0.45 2.53 -9.04
C LYS A 31 -0.52 3.96 -8.53
N ALA A 32 0.15 4.20 -7.41
CA ALA A 32 0.19 5.49 -6.74
C ALA A 32 1.57 5.68 -6.14
N GLY A 33 2.10 6.89 -6.26
CA GLY A 33 3.42 7.25 -5.77
C GLY A 33 3.55 8.75 -5.66
N GLY A 34 4.76 9.23 -5.41
CA GLY A 34 5.00 10.65 -5.29
C GLY A 34 6.38 10.98 -4.81
N THR A 35 6.55 12.24 -4.41
CA THR A 35 7.80 12.75 -3.84
C THR A 35 7.51 13.50 -2.55
N VAL A 36 8.28 13.24 -1.50
CA VAL A 36 8.22 13.97 -0.24
C VAL A 36 9.39 14.95 -0.18
N THR A 37 9.07 16.21 0.07
CA THR A 37 10.03 17.29 0.29
C THR A 37 9.73 17.97 1.62
N MET A 38 10.74 18.55 2.26
CA MET A 38 10.60 19.35 3.45
C MET A 38 11.42 20.62 3.29
N ASN A 39 10.77 21.79 3.37
CA ASN A 39 11.41 23.09 3.12
C ASN A 39 12.20 23.15 1.79
N GLY A 40 11.72 22.45 0.76
CA GLY A 40 12.38 22.36 -0.55
C GLY A 40 13.47 21.28 -0.68
N GLU A 41 13.80 20.55 0.39
CA GLU A 41 14.77 19.44 0.34
C GLU A 41 14.07 18.07 0.28
N PRO A 42 14.54 17.12 -0.54
CA PRO A 42 13.97 15.78 -0.60
C PRO A 42 14.16 15.03 0.72
N VAL A 43 13.10 14.41 1.23
CA VAL A 43 13.15 13.67 2.50
C VAL A 43 13.33 12.18 2.22
N ALA A 44 14.54 11.67 2.47
CA ALA A 44 14.82 10.23 2.39
C ALA A 44 14.31 9.44 3.60
N SER A 45 14.02 8.16 3.40
CA SER A 45 13.68 7.19 4.47
C SER A 45 12.51 7.62 5.35
N ALA A 46 11.57 8.39 4.79
CA ALA A 46 10.30 8.71 5.41
C ALA A 46 9.26 7.66 5.03
N ARG A 47 8.44 7.27 6.00
CA ARG A 47 7.30 6.39 5.79
C ARG A 47 6.07 7.23 5.46
N VAL A 48 5.52 7.00 4.28
CA VAL A 48 4.27 7.60 3.81
C VAL A 48 3.17 6.56 3.97
N THR A 49 2.07 6.91 4.62
CA THR A 49 0.92 6.02 4.85
C THR A 49 -0.35 6.68 4.36
N PHE A 50 -1.10 5.97 3.52
CA PHE A 50 -2.36 6.38 2.94
C PHE A 50 -3.49 5.63 3.64
N HIS A 51 -4.35 6.39 4.31
CA HIS A 51 -5.51 5.90 5.03
C HIS A 51 -6.75 6.12 4.15
N PRO A 52 -7.33 5.08 3.56
CA PRO A 52 -8.57 5.25 2.79
C PRO A 52 -9.68 5.83 3.67
N VAL A 53 -10.49 6.72 3.09
CA VAL A 53 -11.76 7.17 3.68
C VAL A 53 -12.81 6.06 3.54
N SER A 54 -12.74 5.30 2.45
CA SER A 54 -13.60 4.15 2.18
C SER A 54 -12.73 2.94 1.84
N GLY A 55 -12.89 1.85 2.58
CA GLY A 55 -12.04 0.67 2.51
C GLY A 55 -11.29 0.43 3.83
N SER A 56 -10.87 -0.81 4.07
CA SER A 56 -10.25 -1.18 5.36
C SER A 56 -8.72 -1.25 5.31
N ARG A 57 -8.12 -1.14 4.11
CA ARG A 57 -6.69 -1.42 3.90
C ARG A 57 -5.90 -0.15 3.67
N ILE A 58 -4.90 0.07 4.53
CA ILE A 58 -3.95 1.16 4.39
C ILE A 58 -2.88 0.80 3.34
N SER A 59 -2.49 1.79 2.54
CA SER A 59 -1.30 1.72 1.70
C SER A 59 -0.12 2.36 2.42
N HIS A 60 1.09 1.89 2.14
CA HIS A 60 2.28 2.56 2.63
C HIS A 60 3.44 2.47 1.64
N GLY A 61 4.37 3.41 1.77
CA GLY A 61 5.61 3.46 1.00
C GLY A 61 6.72 4.10 1.81
N THR A 62 7.96 3.81 1.45
CA THR A 62 9.14 4.46 2.03
C THR A 62 9.80 5.31 0.95
N THR A 63 10.21 6.52 1.30
CA THR A 63 10.89 7.41 0.36
C THR A 63 12.35 7.03 0.17
N ASP A 64 12.84 7.15 -1.06
CA ASP A 64 14.25 6.95 -1.43
C ASP A 64 15.10 8.20 -1.15
N ALA A 65 16.40 8.16 -1.51
CA ALA A 65 17.32 9.28 -1.36
C ALA A 65 16.90 10.57 -2.10
N MET A 66 16.03 10.46 -3.11
CA MET A 66 15.46 11.57 -3.87
C MET A 66 14.09 12.01 -3.32
N GLY A 67 13.63 11.42 -2.21
CA GLY A 67 12.32 11.66 -1.62
C GLY A 67 11.18 10.93 -2.34
N LYS A 68 11.45 10.09 -3.34
CA LYS A 68 10.41 9.41 -4.12
C LYS A 68 9.89 8.19 -3.39
N PHE A 69 8.58 7.98 -3.40
CA PHE A 69 7.94 6.79 -2.84
C PHE A 69 6.98 6.14 -3.83
N THR A 70 6.78 4.85 -3.67
CA THR A 70 5.73 4.08 -4.35
C THR A 70 4.91 3.36 -3.30
N LEU A 71 3.58 3.37 -3.44
CA LEU A 71 2.69 2.76 -2.47
C LEU A 71 2.52 1.27 -2.74
N SER A 72 2.38 0.53 -1.64
CA SER A 72 2.08 -0.89 -1.60
C SER A 72 0.89 -1.13 -0.67
N THR A 73 -0.06 -1.94 -1.10
CA THR A 73 -1.29 -2.31 -0.36
C THR A 73 -1.41 -3.82 -0.17
N PHE A 74 -1.49 -4.59 -1.26
CA PHE A 74 -1.56 -6.06 -1.23
C PHE A 74 -0.25 -6.71 -1.66
N GLY A 75 0.40 -6.13 -2.68
CA GLY A 75 1.67 -6.55 -3.23
C GLY A 75 2.74 -5.48 -3.11
N VAL A 76 3.94 -5.80 -3.59
CA VAL A 76 5.02 -4.80 -3.68
C VAL A 76 4.73 -3.88 -4.86
N ASN A 77 4.62 -2.58 -4.61
CA ASN A 77 4.40 -1.53 -5.62
C ASN A 77 3.10 -1.70 -6.44
N ASP A 78 2.08 -2.35 -5.87
CA ASP A 78 0.76 -2.50 -6.49
C ASP A 78 -0.10 -1.23 -6.39
N GLY A 79 0.29 -0.31 -5.52
CA GLY A 79 -0.31 1.01 -5.38
C GLY A 79 -1.23 1.12 -4.16
N ALA A 80 -2.28 1.92 -4.32
CA ALA A 80 -3.24 2.25 -3.28
C ALA A 80 -4.66 1.98 -3.78
N LEU A 81 -5.60 1.82 -2.85
CA LEU A 81 -7.02 1.68 -3.19
C LEU A 81 -7.46 2.90 -4.02
N ILE A 82 -8.37 2.69 -4.97
CA ILE A 82 -8.98 3.80 -5.70
C ILE A 82 -9.95 4.53 -4.76
N GLY A 83 -9.86 5.86 -4.74
CA GLY A 83 -10.72 6.73 -3.94
C GLY A 83 -9.94 7.71 -3.06
N LYS A 84 -10.64 8.32 -2.10
CA LYS A 84 -10.08 9.36 -1.22
C LYS A 84 -9.28 8.76 -0.07
N HIS A 85 -8.12 9.34 0.21
CA HIS A 85 -7.19 8.91 1.23
C HIS A 85 -6.70 10.10 2.04
N LYS A 86 -6.56 9.91 3.36
CA LYS A 86 -5.78 10.80 4.22
C LYS A 86 -4.33 10.32 4.25
N VAL A 87 -3.40 11.22 4.02
CA VAL A 87 -1.97 10.91 3.97
C VAL A 87 -1.32 11.31 5.27
N THR A 88 -0.47 10.43 5.80
CA THR A 88 0.39 10.71 6.94
C THR A 88 1.82 10.42 6.55
N VAL A 89 2.74 11.25 7.00
CA VAL A 89 4.18 11.07 6.79
C VAL A 89 4.83 11.01 8.16
N SER A 90 5.62 9.97 8.39
CA SER A 90 6.43 9.80 9.60
C SER A 90 7.88 9.53 9.23
N LYS A 91 8.82 10.15 9.95
CA LYS A 91 10.25 9.87 9.84
C LYS A 91 10.80 9.74 11.24
N VAL A 92 11.36 8.57 11.54
CA VAL A 92 11.95 8.25 12.84
C VAL A 92 13.47 8.21 12.72
N GLU A 93 14.15 8.69 13.75
CA GLU A 93 15.61 8.59 13.86
C GLU A 93 16.03 7.10 13.82
N GLY A 94 16.90 6.73 12.87
CA GLY A 94 17.36 5.35 12.68
C GLY A 94 16.58 4.50 11.68
N ALA A 95 15.63 5.05 10.91
CA ALA A 95 14.93 4.33 9.83
C ALA A 95 15.86 3.77 8.73
N ASP A 96 17.07 4.32 8.58
CA ASP A 96 18.13 3.82 7.69
C ASP A 96 18.80 2.53 8.23
N SER A 97 18.54 2.20 9.49
CA SER A 97 19.00 0.95 10.10
C SER A 97 18.04 -0.15 9.68
N THR A 98 18.29 -0.79 8.54
CA THR A 98 17.91 -2.20 8.41
C THR A 98 18.38 -2.88 9.69
N PRO A 99 17.51 -3.56 10.47
CA PRO A 99 17.99 -4.41 11.54
C PRO A 99 19.02 -5.32 10.87
N LYS A 100 20.29 -5.22 11.27
CA LYS A 100 21.29 -6.20 10.83
C LYS A 100 20.83 -7.50 11.45
N VAL A 101 20.00 -8.23 10.68
CA VAL A 101 19.52 -9.53 11.07
C VAL A 101 20.76 -10.40 11.11
N ASP A 102 21.28 -10.60 12.31
CA ASP A 102 22.45 -11.45 12.52
C ASP A 102 22.03 -12.90 12.22
N VAL A 103 22.31 -13.32 11.00
CA VAL A 103 21.93 -14.62 10.45
C VAL A 103 22.56 -15.77 11.26
N GLU A 104 23.69 -15.50 11.94
CA GLU A 104 24.38 -16.41 12.84
C GLU A 104 23.57 -16.63 14.14
N ALA A 105 22.94 -15.58 14.66
CA ALA A 105 22.08 -15.64 15.85
C ALA A 105 20.77 -16.41 15.57
N LEU A 106 20.21 -16.26 14.37
CA LEU A 106 19.03 -17.02 13.91
C LEU A 106 19.28 -18.53 13.78
N ARG A 107 20.51 -18.92 13.41
CA ARG A 107 20.85 -20.34 13.16
C ARG A 107 21.13 -21.12 14.45
N LYS A 108 21.55 -20.45 15.53
CA LYS A 108 21.86 -21.08 16.82
C LYS A 108 20.72 -21.06 17.84
N GLY A 109 19.67 -20.28 17.62
CA GLY A 109 18.50 -20.20 18.51
C GLY A 109 17.22 -20.00 17.71
N GLY A 110 16.55 -21.10 17.33
CA GLY A 110 15.31 -21.03 16.59
C GLY A 110 14.24 -20.21 17.32
N VAL A 111 13.75 -19.15 16.66
CA VAL A 111 12.53 -18.33 16.85
C VAL A 111 12.12 -17.87 18.27
N SER A 112 12.77 -18.29 19.35
CA SER A 112 12.45 -17.91 20.74
C SER A 112 13.44 -16.92 21.35
N ALA A 113 14.48 -16.52 20.60
CA ALA A 113 15.56 -15.66 21.10
C ALA A 113 15.73 -14.37 20.28
N MET A 114 14.64 -13.64 20.06
CA MET A 114 14.76 -12.18 20.04
C MET A 114 14.34 -11.68 21.43
N PRO A 115 15.30 -11.39 22.34
CA PRO A 115 15.02 -10.55 23.49
C PRO A 115 14.38 -9.26 22.97
N GLY A 116 13.18 -8.94 23.44
CA GLY A 116 12.45 -7.74 23.03
C GLY A 116 11.29 -7.95 22.06
N TYR A 117 11.09 -9.13 21.44
CA TYR A 117 9.90 -9.33 20.59
C TYR A 117 8.60 -9.42 21.41
N ALA A 118 8.66 -10.00 22.61
CA ALA A 118 7.53 -10.04 23.55
C ALA A 118 7.26 -8.66 24.21
N ASP A 119 8.31 -7.89 24.53
CA ASP A 119 8.17 -6.51 24.99
C ASP A 119 7.61 -5.59 23.89
N GLN A 120 7.99 -5.84 22.63
CA GLN A 120 7.49 -5.13 21.44
C GLN A 120 6.04 -5.47 21.09
N MET A 121 5.49 -6.58 21.61
CA MET A 121 4.07 -6.95 21.49
C MET A 121 3.19 -6.34 22.60
N GLY A 122 3.77 -5.56 23.53
CA GLY A 122 3.00 -4.68 24.40
C GLY A 122 1.95 -5.35 25.29
N VAL A 123 2.20 -6.57 25.77
CA VAL A 123 1.40 -7.16 26.86
C VAL A 123 1.91 -6.56 28.18
N GLY A 124 1.66 -5.26 28.38
CA GLY A 124 2.07 -4.56 29.59
C GLY A 124 2.35 -3.08 29.41
N GLY A 125 1.31 -2.29 29.13
CA GLY A 125 1.06 -0.95 29.71
C GLY A 125 2.20 0.05 29.92
N LYS A 126 3.30 0.02 29.15
CA LYS A 126 4.35 1.05 29.18
C LYS A 126 4.54 1.59 27.78
N LYS A 127 4.12 2.84 27.60
CA LYS A 127 4.32 3.67 26.40
C LYS A 127 5.79 3.60 26.02
N ALA A 128 6.12 2.82 24.99
CA ALA A 128 7.44 2.83 24.37
C ALA A 128 7.79 4.31 24.09
N GLU A 129 8.96 4.75 24.52
CA GLU A 129 9.50 6.05 24.11
C GLU A 129 9.45 6.06 22.58
N GLN A 130 8.55 6.86 22.04
CA GLN A 130 8.36 6.90 20.59
C GLN A 130 9.69 7.38 20.00
N PRO A 131 10.24 6.67 19.00
CA PRO A 131 11.45 7.12 18.32
C PRO A 131 11.31 8.59 17.96
N LYS A 132 12.33 9.40 18.28
CA LYS A 132 12.31 10.84 18.03
C LYS A 132 11.94 11.09 16.57
N GLN A 133 10.78 11.70 16.34
CA GLN A 133 10.36 12.05 14.99
C GLN A 133 11.24 13.19 14.48
N LEU A 134 11.81 12.99 13.29
CA LEU A 134 12.63 13.99 12.60
C LEU A 134 11.78 14.97 11.79
N ILE A 135 10.47 14.75 11.74
CA ILE A 135 9.50 15.65 11.09
C ILE A 135 8.38 16.03 12.07
N PRO A 136 7.71 17.18 11.89
CA PRO A 136 6.67 17.64 12.79
C PRO A 136 5.54 16.62 13.00
N GLU A 137 5.11 16.42 14.25
CA GLU A 137 4.05 15.45 14.63
C GLU A 137 2.74 15.66 13.86
N LYS A 138 2.42 16.92 13.50
CA LYS A 138 1.23 17.28 12.70
C LYS A 138 1.10 16.50 11.39
N TYR A 139 2.21 16.01 10.83
CA TYR A 139 2.21 15.23 9.59
C TYR A 139 2.11 13.72 9.82
N SER A 140 2.51 13.24 11.01
CA SER A 140 2.41 11.85 11.42
C SER A 140 1.06 11.52 12.04
N ASP A 141 0.35 12.53 12.54
CA ASP A 141 -0.97 12.39 13.12
C ASP A 141 -2.06 12.44 12.03
N LYS A 142 -2.97 11.46 12.02
CA LYS A 142 -4.05 11.35 11.02
C LYS A 142 -5.13 12.41 11.17
N GLU A 143 -5.33 12.93 12.38
CA GLU A 143 -6.35 13.93 12.69
C GLU A 143 -5.84 15.35 12.41
N GLN A 144 -4.54 15.58 12.59
CA GLN A 144 -3.89 16.86 12.28
C GLN A 144 -3.39 16.95 10.85
N SER A 145 -3.09 15.81 10.20
CA SER A 145 -2.67 15.81 8.81
C SER A 145 -3.82 16.29 7.92
N THR A 146 -3.56 17.38 7.21
CA THR A 146 -4.49 18.01 6.27
C THR A 146 -4.29 17.50 4.84
N PHE A 147 -3.42 16.51 4.63
CA PHE A 147 -3.16 15.95 3.31
C PHE A 147 -4.26 14.96 2.93
N GLU A 148 -5.14 15.38 2.03
CA GLU A 148 -6.12 14.51 1.39
C GLU A 148 -5.78 14.36 -0.09
N VAL A 149 -5.76 13.13 -0.57
CA VAL A 149 -5.46 12.79 -1.97
C VAL A 149 -6.49 11.81 -2.50
N GLU A 150 -6.72 11.86 -3.80
CA GLU A 150 -7.62 10.94 -4.48
C GLU A 150 -6.86 10.11 -5.50
N VAL A 151 -6.88 8.79 -5.30
CA VAL A 151 -6.27 7.81 -6.20
C VAL A 151 -7.31 7.43 -7.24
N THR A 152 -6.98 7.59 -8.51
CA THR A 152 -7.88 7.33 -9.64
C THR A 152 -7.48 6.07 -10.39
N ALA A 153 -8.44 5.43 -11.07
CA ALA A 153 -8.18 4.19 -11.81
C ALA A 153 -7.27 4.37 -13.04
N THR A 154 -7.25 5.57 -13.63
CA THR A 154 -6.61 5.84 -14.93
C THR A 154 -5.60 6.99 -14.89
N GLY A 155 -5.46 7.68 -13.76
CA GLY A 155 -4.51 8.79 -13.59
C GLY A 155 -3.09 8.32 -13.26
N THR A 156 -2.14 9.24 -13.41
CA THR A 156 -0.73 9.02 -13.05
C THR A 156 -0.55 8.80 -11.55
N ASN A 157 -1.44 9.35 -10.72
CA ASN A 157 -1.43 9.26 -9.25
C ASN A 157 -0.04 9.56 -8.65
N ASP A 158 0.59 10.64 -9.14
CA ASP A 158 1.84 11.19 -8.62
C ASP A 158 1.51 12.34 -7.67
N PHE A 159 1.78 12.15 -6.38
CA PHE A 159 1.40 13.07 -5.31
C PHE A 159 2.65 13.73 -4.69
N PRO A 160 2.96 14.98 -5.04
CA PRO A 160 4.00 15.74 -4.37
C PRO A 160 3.52 16.15 -2.96
N ILE A 161 4.29 15.80 -1.94
CA ILE A 161 4.02 16.12 -0.53
C ILE A 161 5.12 17.07 -0.06
N ASP A 162 4.75 18.31 0.24
CA ASP A 162 5.66 19.33 0.75
C ASP A 162 5.38 19.59 2.24
N LEU A 163 6.36 19.23 3.07
CA LEU A 163 6.34 19.41 4.52
C LEU A 163 6.91 20.79 4.84
N LYS A 164 6.06 21.69 5.34
CA LYS A 164 6.42 23.05 5.79
C LYS A 164 6.50 23.18 7.31
#